data_AF-A0A922VHE3-F1
#
_entry.id   AF-A0A922VHE3-F1
#
_cell.length_a   1.000
_cell.length_b   1.000
_cell.length_c   1.000
_cell.angle_alpha   90.00
_cell.angle_beta   90.00
_cell.angle_gamma   90.00
#
_symmetry.space_group_name_H-M   'P 1'
#
loop_
_entity.id
_entity.type
_entity.pdbx_description
1 polymer ?
#
loop_
_entity_poly.entity_id
_entity_poly.type
_entity_poly.pdbx_seq_one_letter_code
_entity_poly.pdbx_strand_id
1 'polypeptide(L)'
;MPRVCVICTSGLAPAAEKLVGEGRSMRSVAANLGLSYDALKRHMQHVARRVQQAPAPSRATSRPSRGTGASTPAAPVPDDPCETFELAFGSPPMDHQREYLTETADTCFLKGRQVGATQAAAGLAIHVARSAPGKLAAIISPSMKQSTEVTQRARVGLWDLGERLVQDSTSLIRLENGSRILSLPGTARAVRGYSADLLILDEAAWITDETWTAARPITSATRGRTIVQSTPGVPVGWFWELTRDVPEGWHEMRVTSEQAPTVDPEFLAREKARLDPHLYLQEYAGVFASVGSSARWFPEDEYDAKVNKKFGAWGAEEG
;
A
#
# COMPACT_ATOMS: atom_id res chain seq x y z
N MET A 1 -6.14 -35.51 -10.33
CA MET A 1 -7.47 -35.80 -9.75
C MET A 1 -7.92 -34.58 -8.95
N PRO A 2 -9.05 -33.91 -9.27
CA PRO A 2 -9.54 -32.84 -8.42
C PRO A 2 -9.96 -33.45 -7.09
N ARG A 3 -9.30 -33.04 -5.99
CA ARG A 3 -9.66 -33.51 -4.64
C ARG A 3 -11.02 -32.92 -4.29
N VAL A 4 -12.07 -33.73 -4.38
CA VAL A 4 -13.41 -33.37 -3.90
C VAL A 4 -13.30 -32.91 -2.45
N CYS A 5 -13.85 -31.73 -2.15
CA CYS A 5 -13.84 -31.21 -0.78
C CYS A 5 -14.75 -32.09 0.09
N VAL A 6 -14.14 -32.86 0.98
CA VAL A 6 -14.84 -33.82 1.85
C VAL A 6 -15.90 -33.16 2.75
N ILE A 7 -15.73 -31.89 3.11
CA ILE A 7 -16.69 -31.15 3.94
C ILE A 7 -17.89 -30.66 3.13
N CYS A 8 -17.69 -30.28 1.85
CA CYS A 8 -18.81 -29.94 0.96
C CYS A 8 -19.74 -31.13 0.73
N THR A 9 -19.20 -32.35 0.78
CA THR A 9 -19.96 -33.59 0.53
C THR A 9 -20.45 -34.26 1.81
N SER A 10 -20.01 -33.84 3.00
CA SER A 10 -20.37 -34.47 4.27
C SER A 10 -21.58 -33.86 4.99
N GLY A 11 -22.19 -32.81 4.43
CA GLY A 11 -23.29 -32.06 5.07
C GLY A 11 -22.87 -31.18 6.25
N LEU A 12 -21.59 -31.20 6.65
CA LEU A 12 -21.05 -30.41 7.76
C LEU A 12 -20.69 -28.97 7.38
N ALA A 13 -20.76 -28.63 6.10
CA ALA A 13 -20.40 -27.30 5.58
C ALA A 13 -21.15 -26.14 6.26
N PRO A 14 -22.49 -26.16 6.41
CA PRO A 14 -23.21 -25.03 7.03
C PRO A 14 -22.83 -24.81 8.50
N ALA A 15 -22.62 -25.89 9.26
CA ALA A 15 -22.22 -25.81 10.65
C ALA A 15 -20.78 -25.28 10.80
N ALA A 16 -19.86 -25.75 9.96
CA ALA A 16 -18.47 -25.30 9.95
C ALA A 16 -18.34 -23.82 9.57
N GLU A 17 -19.07 -23.38 8.52
CA GLU A 17 -19.06 -21.99 8.05
C GLU A 17 -19.67 -21.03 9.08
N LYS A 18 -20.78 -21.43 9.72
CA LYS A 18 -21.42 -20.64 10.78
C LYS A 18 -20.47 -20.42 11.96
N LEU A 19 -19.87 -21.48 12.50
CA LEU A 19 -19.00 -21.39 13.68
C LEU A 19 -17.73 -20.57 13.40
N VAL A 20 -17.16 -20.64 12.19
CA VAL A 20 -16.04 -19.79 11.77
C VAL A 20 -16.50 -18.34 11.57
N GLY A 21 -17.68 -18.11 11.00
CA GLY A 21 -18.27 -16.77 10.84
C GLY A 21 -18.61 -16.08 12.16
N GLU A 22 -18.91 -16.84 13.21
CA GLU A 22 -19.07 -16.37 14.59
C GLU A 22 -17.73 -16.06 15.30
N GLY A 23 -16.59 -16.12 14.59
CA GLY A 23 -15.28 -15.73 15.10
C GLY A 23 -14.54 -16.83 15.90
N ARG A 24 -15.04 -18.07 15.91
CA ARG A 24 -14.34 -19.18 16.60
C ARG A 24 -13.09 -19.60 15.84
N SER A 25 -12.04 -19.98 16.58
CA SER A 25 -10.79 -20.46 15.96
C SER A 25 -11.02 -21.76 15.18
N MET A 26 -10.39 -21.88 14.01
CA MET A 26 -10.51 -23.07 13.16
C MET A 26 -10.10 -24.37 13.88
N ARG A 27 -9.16 -24.31 14.83
CA ARG A 27 -8.79 -25.49 15.65
C ARG A 27 -9.93 -25.92 16.57
N SER A 28 -10.61 -24.97 17.21
CA SER A 28 -11.77 -25.24 18.07
C SER A 28 -12.94 -25.80 17.26
N VAL A 29 -13.22 -25.23 16.08
CA VAL A 29 -14.30 -25.70 15.19
C VAL A 29 -14.00 -27.10 14.64
N ALA A 30 -12.75 -27.37 14.24
CA ALA A 30 -12.35 -28.69 13.76
C ALA A 30 -12.52 -29.76 14.86
N ALA A 31 -12.09 -29.47 16.09
CA ALA A 31 -12.28 -30.36 17.23
C ALA A 31 -13.77 -30.58 17.56
N ASN A 32 -14.59 -29.52 17.53
CA ASN A 32 -16.02 -29.59 17.84
C ASN A 32 -16.82 -30.44 16.82
N LEU A 33 -16.42 -30.41 15.55
CA LEU A 33 -17.13 -31.11 14.46
C LEU A 33 -16.48 -32.45 14.07
N GLY A 34 -15.46 -32.92 14.81
CA GLY A 34 -14.75 -34.16 14.49
C GLY A 34 -14.01 -34.13 13.15
N LEU A 35 -13.57 -32.95 12.71
CA LEU A 35 -12.89 -32.72 11.45
C LEU A 35 -11.38 -32.59 11.65
N SER A 36 -10.59 -32.95 10.65
CA SER A 36 -9.18 -32.55 10.64
C SER A 36 -9.07 -31.04 10.34
N TYR A 37 -8.14 -30.37 11.02
CA TYR A 37 -7.86 -28.95 10.80
C TYR A 37 -7.60 -28.64 9.32
N ASP A 38 -6.83 -29.48 8.64
CA ASP A 38 -6.51 -29.29 7.23
C ASP A 38 -7.71 -29.48 6.30
N ALA A 39 -8.67 -30.35 6.65
CA ALA A 39 -9.91 -30.48 5.90
C ALA A 39 -10.74 -29.18 6.04
N LEU A 40 -10.89 -28.66 7.26
CA LEU A 40 -11.63 -27.42 7.53
C LEU A 40 -10.97 -26.21 6.84
N LYS A 41 -9.65 -26.08 6.92
CA LYS A 41 -8.90 -25.03 6.25
C LYS A 41 -9.10 -25.05 4.73
N ARG A 42 -9.02 -26.23 4.11
CA ARG A 42 -9.27 -26.38 2.66
C ARG A 42 -10.72 -26.03 2.29
N HIS A 43 -11.69 -26.40 3.13
CA HIS A 43 -13.09 -26.04 2.92
C HIS A 43 -13.32 -24.52 2.97
N MET A 44 -12.77 -23.83 3.98
CA MET A 44 -12.88 -22.35 4.06
C MET A 44 -12.25 -21.64 2.86
N GLN A 45 -11.10 -22.14 2.38
CA GLN A 45 -10.46 -21.62 1.16
C GLN A 45 -11.29 -21.87 -0.10
N HIS A 46 -12.01 -22.99 -0.17
CA HIS A 46 -12.93 -23.32 -1.26
C HIS A 46 -14.19 -22.43 -1.24
N VAL A 47 -14.78 -22.20 -0.06
CA VAL A 47 -15.94 -21.30 0.13
C VAL A 47 -15.57 -19.86 -0.25
N ALA A 48 -14.42 -19.35 0.20
CA ALA A 48 -13.94 -18.02 -0.16
C ALA A 48 -13.79 -17.83 -1.69
N ARG A 49 -13.36 -18.88 -2.41
CA ARG A 49 -13.27 -18.86 -3.88
C ARG A 49 -14.63 -18.90 -4.57
N ARG A 50 -15.64 -19.57 -3.99
CA ARG A 50 -17.01 -19.58 -4.52
C ARG A 50 -17.71 -18.22 -4.38
N VAL A 51 -17.50 -17.53 -3.27
CA VAL A 51 -18.01 -16.15 -3.06
C VAL A 51 -17.41 -15.19 -4.11
N GLN A 52 -16.16 -15.41 -4.52
CA GLN A 52 -15.48 -14.62 -5.55
C GLN A 52 -15.85 -15.02 -6.99
N GLN A 53 -16.57 -16.12 -7.22
CA GLN A 53 -16.90 -16.67 -8.55
C GLN A 53 -18.41 -16.80 -8.82
N ALA A 54 -19.27 -16.19 -8.00
CA ALA A 54 -20.70 -16.12 -8.30
C ALA A 54 -20.93 -15.41 -9.65
N PRO A 55 -21.66 -16.01 -10.60
CA PRO A 55 -21.87 -15.41 -11.92
C PRO A 55 -22.72 -14.14 -11.81
N ALA A 56 -22.32 -13.10 -12.52
CA ALA A 56 -23.14 -11.91 -12.71
C ALA A 56 -24.49 -12.29 -13.36
N PRO A 57 -25.62 -11.68 -12.97
CA PRO A 57 -26.91 -11.97 -13.57
C PRO A 57 -26.88 -11.71 -15.09
N SER A 58 -27.50 -12.62 -15.84
CA SER A 58 -27.48 -12.63 -17.31
C SER A 58 -28.11 -11.36 -17.89
N ARG A 59 -27.37 -10.74 -18.81
CA ARG A 59 -27.74 -9.52 -19.53
C ARG A 59 -28.94 -9.79 -20.46
N ALA A 60 -30.13 -9.35 -20.05
CA ALA A 60 -31.26 -9.25 -20.98
C ALA A 60 -30.95 -8.15 -22.00
N THR A 61 -30.98 -8.52 -23.27
CA THR A 61 -30.84 -7.61 -24.42
C THR A 61 -32.12 -6.78 -24.57
N SER A 62 -32.19 -5.66 -23.86
CA SER A 62 -33.01 -4.52 -24.27
C SER A 62 -32.24 -3.26 -23.93
N ARG A 63 -31.98 -2.44 -24.95
CA ARG A 63 -31.32 -1.14 -24.82
C ARG A 63 -32.34 -0.19 -24.18
N PRO A 64 -32.19 0.26 -22.93
CA PRO A 64 -33.06 1.31 -22.42
C PRO A 64 -32.64 2.61 -23.09
N SER A 65 -33.62 3.41 -23.48
CA SER A 65 -33.40 4.81 -23.85
C SER A 65 -32.62 5.52 -22.75
N ARG A 66 -31.68 6.39 -23.14
CA ARG A 66 -30.95 7.26 -22.22
C ARG A 66 -31.95 8.16 -21.49
N GLY A 67 -32.37 7.72 -20.30
CA GLY A 67 -32.93 8.60 -19.29
C GLY A 67 -31.81 9.46 -18.74
N THR A 68 -31.97 10.77 -18.85
CA THR A 68 -31.15 11.79 -18.18
C THR A 68 -31.41 11.73 -16.67
N GLY A 69 -30.90 10.70 -16.01
CA GLY A 69 -30.73 10.72 -14.56
C GLY A 69 -29.58 11.65 -14.26
N ALA A 70 -29.86 12.81 -13.66
CA ALA A 70 -28.82 13.70 -13.17
C ALA A 70 -27.99 12.93 -12.12
N SER A 71 -26.77 12.54 -12.49
CA SER A 71 -25.78 12.14 -11.51
C SER A 71 -25.43 13.35 -10.67
N THR A 72 -25.34 13.19 -9.35
CA THR A 72 -24.67 14.17 -8.50
C THR A 72 -23.32 14.48 -9.15
N PRO A 73 -23.02 15.76 -9.47
CA PRO A 73 -21.71 16.11 -10.03
C PRO A 73 -20.63 15.73 -9.01
N ALA A 74 -19.49 15.23 -9.50
CA ALA A 74 -18.33 15.02 -8.66
C ALA A 74 -18.03 16.32 -7.89
N ALA A 75 -17.56 16.19 -6.65
CA ALA A 75 -17.15 17.36 -5.88
C ALA A 75 -16.14 18.20 -6.71
N PRO A 76 -16.11 19.53 -6.53
CA PRO A 76 -15.02 20.33 -7.10
C PRO A 76 -13.67 19.77 -6.64
N VAL A 77 -12.63 19.97 -7.44
CA VAL A 77 -11.28 19.50 -7.12
C VAL A 77 -10.62 20.57 -6.24
N PRO A 78 -10.29 20.27 -4.97
CA PRO A 78 -9.56 21.20 -4.14
C PRO A 78 -8.16 21.47 -4.71
N ASP A 79 -7.67 22.70 -4.55
CA ASP A 79 -6.27 23.03 -4.86
C ASP A 79 -5.31 22.34 -3.88
N ASP A 80 -5.76 22.07 -2.65
CA ASP A 80 -4.97 21.41 -1.61
C ASP A 80 -5.11 19.86 -1.69
N PRO A 81 -4.00 19.11 -1.84
CA PRO A 81 -4.03 17.65 -1.76
C PRO A 81 -4.49 17.11 -0.40
N CYS A 82 -4.34 17.85 0.70
CA CYS A 82 -4.81 17.44 2.02
C CYS A 82 -6.33 17.49 2.12
N GLU A 83 -6.96 18.53 1.57
CA GLU A 83 -8.42 18.60 1.47
C GLU A 83 -8.97 17.48 0.58
N THR A 84 -8.28 17.20 -0.53
CA THR A 84 -8.64 16.04 -1.38
C THR A 84 -8.58 14.72 -0.61
N PHE A 85 -7.53 14.52 0.20
CA PHE A 85 -7.38 13.34 1.05
C PHE A 85 -8.51 13.22 2.06
N GLU A 86 -8.83 14.32 2.77
CA GLU A 86 -9.86 14.33 3.80
C GLU A 86 -11.25 14.03 3.23
N LEU A 87 -11.60 14.65 2.10
CA LEU A 87 -12.86 14.37 1.41
C LEU A 87 -12.94 12.93 0.91
N ALA A 88 -11.82 12.36 0.44
CA ALA A 88 -11.77 10.99 -0.08
C ALA A 88 -11.82 9.92 1.02
N PHE A 89 -11.36 10.21 2.24
CA PHE A 89 -11.23 9.19 3.29
C PHE A 89 -11.99 9.53 4.58
N GLY A 90 -12.70 10.65 4.63
CA GLY A 90 -13.53 11.08 5.76
C GLY A 90 -12.75 11.42 7.03
N SER A 91 -11.43 11.59 6.94
CA SER A 91 -10.56 11.96 8.07
C SER A 91 -9.35 12.76 7.59
N PRO A 92 -8.87 13.73 8.37
CA PRO A 92 -7.72 14.54 7.99
C PRO A 92 -6.44 13.69 7.94
N PRO A 93 -5.46 14.05 7.08
CA PRO A 93 -4.18 13.36 7.05
C PRO A 93 -3.40 13.56 8.36
N MET A 94 -2.65 12.54 8.78
CA MET A 94 -1.63 12.67 9.84
C MET A 94 -0.54 13.66 9.42
N ASP A 95 0.24 14.16 10.38
CA ASP A 95 1.25 15.21 10.12
C ASP A 95 2.27 14.82 9.04
N HIS A 96 2.83 13.62 9.11
CA HIS A 96 3.74 13.12 8.08
C HIS A 96 3.04 12.80 6.76
N GLN A 97 1.72 12.51 6.77
CA GLN A 97 0.96 12.37 5.53
C GLN A 97 0.73 13.73 4.88
N ARG A 98 0.53 14.80 5.65
CA ARG A 98 0.44 16.18 5.14
C ARG A 98 1.73 16.57 4.42
N GLU A 99 2.89 16.31 5.04
CA GLU A 99 4.20 16.49 4.40
C GLU A 99 4.31 15.69 3.10
N TYR A 100 3.96 14.40 3.12
CA TYR A 100 3.95 13.54 1.93
C TYR A 100 3.08 14.12 0.78
N LEU A 101 1.88 14.59 1.12
CA LEU A 101 0.88 15.09 0.18
C LEU A 101 1.28 16.44 -0.44
N THR A 102 1.87 17.34 0.36
CA THR A 102 2.15 18.73 -0.04
C THR A 102 3.54 18.93 -0.64
N GLU A 103 4.48 18.04 -0.37
CA GLU A 103 5.80 18.09 -0.99
C GLU A 103 5.68 17.99 -2.54
N THR A 104 6.55 18.69 -3.25
CA THR A 104 6.55 18.76 -4.72
C THR A 104 7.80 18.15 -5.35
N ALA A 105 8.89 18.05 -4.58
CA ALA A 105 10.09 17.34 -4.96
C ALA A 105 9.87 15.84 -5.06
N ASP A 106 10.78 15.17 -5.79
CA ASP A 106 10.92 13.73 -5.67
C ASP A 106 11.23 13.36 -4.22
N THR A 107 10.68 12.26 -3.72
CA THR A 107 10.71 11.93 -2.30
C THR A 107 11.29 10.55 -2.07
N CYS A 108 12.28 10.44 -1.18
CA CYS A 108 12.71 9.19 -0.57
C CYS A 108 12.08 9.07 0.82
N PHE A 109 11.19 8.10 1.02
CA PHE A 109 10.47 7.88 2.28
C PHE A 109 10.84 6.53 2.91
N LEU A 110 11.69 6.57 3.93
CA LEU A 110 11.99 5.40 4.75
C LEU A 110 11.04 5.34 5.94
N LYS A 111 10.27 4.27 6.05
CA LYS A 111 9.15 4.21 7.00
C LYS A 111 9.14 2.94 7.84
N GLY A 112 8.50 3.01 9.01
CA GLY A 112 7.98 1.84 9.72
C GLY A 112 6.69 1.30 9.09
N ARG A 113 6.22 0.17 9.60
CA ARG A 113 4.89 -0.37 9.24
C ARG A 113 3.75 0.48 9.78
N GLN A 114 2.61 0.38 9.12
CA GLN A 114 1.34 0.98 9.58
C GLN A 114 1.35 2.52 9.75
N VAL A 115 2.29 3.23 9.13
CA VAL A 115 2.34 4.71 9.14
C VAL A 115 1.36 5.37 8.15
N GLY A 116 0.47 4.61 7.50
CA GLY A 116 -0.50 5.18 6.55
C GLY A 116 0.05 5.61 5.18
N ALA A 117 1.28 5.24 4.83
CA ALA A 117 1.93 5.63 3.57
C ALA A 117 1.14 5.21 2.30
N THR A 118 0.64 3.98 2.25
CA THR A 118 -0.20 3.49 1.14
C THR A 118 -1.52 4.27 1.00
N GLN A 119 -2.06 4.83 2.10
CA GLN A 119 -3.26 5.68 2.03
C GLN A 119 -2.92 7.09 1.53
N ALA A 120 -1.80 7.67 1.97
CA ALA A 120 -1.29 8.94 1.45
C ALA A 120 -0.98 8.85 -0.05
N ALA A 121 -0.35 7.75 -0.48
CA ALA A 121 -0.13 7.42 -1.89
C ALA A 121 -1.44 7.40 -2.70
N ALA A 122 -2.50 6.77 -2.17
CA ALA A 122 -3.81 6.74 -2.83
C ALA A 122 -4.46 8.13 -2.89
N GLY A 123 -4.42 8.91 -1.81
CA GLY A 123 -4.94 10.28 -1.78
C GLY A 123 -4.22 11.20 -2.77
N LEU A 124 -2.89 11.12 -2.84
CA LEU A 124 -2.11 11.89 -3.81
C LEU A 124 -2.42 11.47 -5.26
N ALA A 125 -2.58 10.17 -5.52
CA ALA A 125 -2.96 9.67 -6.85
C ALA A 125 -4.35 10.17 -7.27
N ILE A 126 -5.32 10.23 -6.33
CA ILE A 126 -6.63 10.83 -6.56
C ILE A 126 -6.48 12.31 -6.91
N HIS A 127 -5.74 13.07 -6.09
CA HIS A 127 -5.55 14.50 -6.29
C HIS A 127 -4.92 14.80 -7.66
N VAL A 128 -3.83 14.11 -8.02
CA VAL A 128 -3.18 14.27 -9.33
C VAL A 128 -4.14 13.92 -10.48
N ALA A 129 -4.89 12.81 -10.38
CA ALA A 129 -5.83 12.42 -11.42
C ALA A 129 -6.99 13.41 -11.62
N ARG A 130 -7.40 14.12 -10.55
CA ARG A 130 -8.47 15.12 -10.57
C ARG A 130 -7.97 16.52 -10.94
N SER A 131 -6.72 16.86 -10.61
CA SER A 131 -6.14 18.21 -10.76
C SER A 131 -6.14 18.74 -12.20
N ALA A 132 -5.97 17.85 -13.19
CA ALA A 132 -5.99 18.21 -14.60
C ALA A 132 -6.40 17.01 -15.47
N PRO A 133 -6.94 17.25 -16.68
CA PRO A 133 -7.24 16.17 -17.64
C PRO A 133 -6.00 15.41 -18.11
N GLY A 134 -6.17 14.12 -18.41
CA GLY A 134 -5.17 13.28 -19.08
C GLY A 134 -3.95 12.88 -18.23
N LYS A 135 -3.96 13.14 -16.92
CA LYS A 135 -2.87 12.82 -16.00
C LYS A 135 -2.73 11.33 -15.76
N LEU A 136 -1.51 10.85 -15.49
CA LEU A 136 -1.24 9.47 -15.12
C LEU A 136 -0.52 9.39 -13.77
N ALA A 137 -1.16 8.74 -12.79
CA ALA A 137 -0.51 8.24 -11.58
C ALA A 137 -0.18 6.76 -11.74
N ALA A 138 1.10 6.40 -11.73
CA ALA A 138 1.60 5.03 -11.86
C ALA A 138 2.13 4.52 -10.50
N ILE A 139 1.68 3.34 -10.09
CA ILE A 139 2.09 2.67 -8.86
C ILE A 139 2.83 1.40 -9.23
N ILE A 140 4.07 1.27 -8.77
CA ILE A 140 4.91 0.08 -8.93
C ILE A 140 5.14 -0.52 -7.54
N SER A 141 4.93 -1.82 -7.41
CA SER A 141 5.26 -2.59 -6.20
C SER A 141 5.87 -3.94 -6.60
N PRO A 142 6.50 -4.69 -5.67
CA PRO A 142 7.17 -5.96 -6.01
C PRO A 142 6.27 -6.94 -6.76
N SER A 143 4.96 -6.93 -6.48
CA SER A 143 3.95 -7.69 -7.21
C SER A 143 2.76 -6.83 -7.63
N MET A 144 2.06 -7.27 -8.69
CA MET A 144 0.80 -6.63 -9.12
C MET A 144 -0.25 -6.60 -8.01
N LYS A 145 -0.28 -7.62 -7.15
CA LYS A 145 -1.20 -7.66 -6.02
C LYS A 145 -0.94 -6.52 -5.05
N GLN A 146 0.33 -6.24 -4.73
CA GLN A 146 0.71 -5.15 -3.83
C GLN A 146 0.39 -3.78 -4.44
N SER A 147 0.74 -3.53 -5.70
CA SER A 147 0.46 -2.24 -6.34
C SER A 147 -1.04 -1.95 -6.39
N THR A 148 -1.85 -3.01 -6.59
CA THR A 148 -3.31 -2.91 -6.62
C THR A 148 -3.90 -2.43 -5.29
N GLU A 149 -3.24 -2.63 -4.14
CA GLU A 149 -3.75 -2.15 -2.86
C GLU A 149 -3.89 -0.62 -2.84
N VAL A 150 -2.95 0.11 -3.46
CA VAL A 150 -3.05 1.58 -3.62
C VAL A 150 -4.22 1.94 -4.53
N THR A 151 -4.35 1.27 -5.68
CA THR A 151 -5.45 1.51 -6.63
C THR A 151 -6.81 1.17 -6.01
N GLN A 152 -6.93 0.15 -5.17
CA GLN A 152 -8.18 -0.18 -4.48
C GLN A 152 -8.57 0.90 -3.47
N ARG A 153 -7.63 1.44 -2.70
CA ARG A 153 -7.90 2.58 -1.81
C ARG A 153 -8.31 3.83 -2.59
N ALA A 154 -7.62 4.08 -3.71
CA ALA A 154 -7.99 5.18 -4.59
C ALA A 154 -9.40 5.01 -5.18
N ARG A 155 -9.80 3.78 -5.53
CA ARG A 155 -11.15 3.46 -6.01
C ARG A 155 -12.22 3.84 -4.99
N VAL A 156 -12.04 3.42 -3.74
CA VAL A 156 -12.98 3.73 -2.66
C VAL A 156 -13.07 5.24 -2.46
N GLY A 157 -11.92 5.93 -2.36
CA GLY A 157 -11.93 7.38 -2.18
C GLY A 157 -12.55 8.15 -3.35
N LEU A 158 -12.39 7.66 -4.58
CA LEU A 158 -13.07 8.24 -5.76
C LEU A 158 -14.59 8.04 -5.70
N TRP A 159 -15.08 6.89 -5.21
CA TRP A 159 -16.51 6.67 -5.01
C TRP A 159 -17.08 7.58 -3.92
N ASP A 160 -16.35 7.78 -2.82
CA ASP A 160 -16.76 8.67 -1.73
C ASP A 160 -16.80 10.15 -2.18
N LEU A 161 -15.96 10.53 -3.14
CA LEU A 161 -16.00 11.82 -3.83
C LEU A 161 -17.12 11.95 -4.88
N GLY A 162 -17.87 10.88 -5.16
CA GLY A 162 -18.89 10.83 -6.20
C GLY A 162 -18.34 10.80 -7.63
N GLU A 163 -17.07 10.41 -7.81
CA GLU A 163 -16.42 10.39 -9.12
C GLU A 163 -16.97 9.26 -10.00
N ARG A 164 -17.24 9.59 -11.28
CA ARG A 164 -17.64 8.59 -12.27
C ARG A 164 -16.41 7.96 -12.93
N LEU A 165 -16.29 6.64 -12.79
CA LEU A 165 -15.20 5.87 -13.39
C LEU A 165 -15.59 5.36 -14.79
N VAL A 166 -14.88 5.80 -15.83
CA VAL A 166 -15.07 5.34 -17.23
C VAL A 166 -14.51 3.93 -17.41
N GLN A 167 -13.44 3.61 -16.68
CA GLN A 167 -12.89 2.27 -16.61
C GLN A 167 -12.54 1.98 -15.15
N ASP A 168 -12.97 0.82 -14.67
CA ASP A 168 -12.73 0.37 -13.31
C ASP A 168 -12.29 -1.10 -13.29
N SER A 169 -11.03 -1.35 -13.66
CA SER A 169 -10.43 -2.69 -13.59
C SER A 169 -9.57 -2.83 -12.34
N THR A 170 -9.17 -4.05 -12.00
CA THR A 170 -8.32 -4.32 -10.83
C THR A 170 -7.07 -3.45 -10.80
N SER A 171 -6.39 -3.26 -11.93
CA SER A 171 -5.12 -2.53 -12.01
C SER A 171 -5.22 -1.15 -12.64
N LEU A 172 -6.39 -0.72 -13.12
CA LEU A 172 -6.54 0.56 -13.81
C LEU A 172 -7.89 1.20 -13.51
N ILE A 173 -7.82 2.44 -13.02
CA ILE A 173 -8.96 3.35 -12.93
C ILE A 173 -8.78 4.43 -13.99
N ARG A 174 -9.85 4.78 -14.71
CA ARG A 174 -9.89 5.91 -15.64
C ARG A 174 -11.07 6.82 -15.32
N LEU A 175 -10.79 8.11 -15.18
CA LEU A 175 -11.79 9.16 -14.94
C LEU A 175 -12.34 9.70 -16.27
N GLU A 176 -13.44 10.44 -16.21
CA GLU A 176 -14.05 11.08 -17.40
C GLU A 176 -13.13 12.10 -18.07
N ASN A 177 -12.27 12.78 -17.29
CA ASN A 177 -11.25 13.70 -17.78
C ASN A 177 -10.07 13.01 -18.50
N GLY A 178 -10.13 11.68 -18.67
CA GLY A 178 -9.10 10.87 -19.34
C GLY A 178 -7.92 10.49 -18.46
N SER A 179 -7.82 11.04 -17.24
CA SER A 179 -6.77 10.70 -16.28
C SER A 179 -6.87 9.26 -15.80
N ARG A 180 -5.76 8.73 -15.32
CA ARG A 180 -5.60 7.32 -14.97
C ARG A 180 -4.83 7.12 -13.66
N ILE A 181 -5.24 6.12 -12.90
CA ILE A 181 -4.48 5.55 -11.79
C ILE A 181 -4.17 4.10 -12.17
N LEU A 182 -2.88 3.77 -12.34
CA LEU A 182 -2.41 2.52 -12.93
C LEU A 182 -1.47 1.78 -11.97
N SER A 183 -1.79 0.51 -11.71
CA SER A 183 -0.94 -0.45 -11.00
C SER A 183 -0.06 -1.24 -11.96
N LEU A 184 1.22 -1.38 -11.62
CA LEU A 184 2.23 -2.11 -12.38
C LEU A 184 3.02 -3.07 -11.46
N PRO A 185 3.35 -4.28 -11.93
CA PRO A 185 4.24 -5.16 -11.18
C PRO A 185 5.69 -4.68 -11.29
N GLY A 186 6.50 -5.00 -10.29
CA GLY A 186 7.91 -4.62 -10.16
C GLY A 186 8.86 -5.37 -11.10
N THR A 187 8.53 -5.41 -12.40
CA THR A 187 9.38 -6.01 -13.44
C THR A 187 9.75 -4.97 -14.49
N ALA A 188 11.02 -4.91 -14.89
CA ALA A 188 11.53 -3.94 -15.85
C ALA A 188 10.74 -3.92 -17.17
N ARG A 189 10.25 -5.08 -17.64
CA ARG A 189 9.40 -5.17 -18.84
C ARG A 189 8.06 -4.45 -18.68
N ALA A 190 7.43 -4.58 -17.50
CA ALA A 190 6.09 -4.04 -17.28
C ALA A 190 6.09 -2.53 -17.01
N VAL A 191 7.20 -1.95 -16.60
CA VAL A 191 7.28 -0.52 -16.23
C VAL A 191 7.71 0.37 -17.40
N ARG A 192 8.31 -0.19 -18.46
CA ARG A 192 8.75 0.58 -19.64
C ARG A 192 7.56 1.07 -20.48
N GLY A 193 7.72 2.25 -21.08
CA GLY A 193 6.78 2.78 -22.08
C GLY A 193 5.65 3.65 -21.53
N TYR A 194 5.72 4.02 -20.24
CA TYR A 194 4.79 4.97 -19.63
C TYR A 194 5.42 6.35 -19.46
N SER A 195 4.57 7.38 -19.49
CA SER A 195 4.89 8.74 -19.09
C SER A 195 3.89 9.16 -18.02
N ALA A 196 4.33 9.25 -16.76
CA ALA A 196 3.46 9.49 -15.61
C ALA A 196 3.73 10.86 -14.99
N ASP A 197 2.68 11.53 -14.53
CA ASP A 197 2.76 12.79 -13.78
C ASP A 197 3.06 12.55 -12.30
N LEU A 198 2.73 11.35 -11.81
CA LEU A 198 3.10 10.85 -10.50
C LEU A 198 3.55 9.39 -10.62
N LEU A 199 4.72 9.09 -10.10
CA LEU A 199 5.26 7.74 -9.98
C LEU A 199 5.46 7.39 -8.51
N ILE A 200 4.86 6.29 -8.06
CA ILE A 200 5.01 5.79 -6.69
C ILE A 200 5.63 4.39 -6.75
N LEU A 201 6.78 4.22 -6.13
CA LEU A 201 7.42 2.92 -5.88
C LEU A 201 7.13 2.54 -4.42
N ASP A 202 6.17 1.64 -4.23
CA ASP A 202 5.78 1.14 -2.91
C ASP A 202 6.47 -0.20 -2.62
N GLU A 203 6.94 -0.37 -1.38
CA GLU A 203 7.80 -1.48 -0.96
C GLU A 203 9.08 -1.57 -1.81
N ALA A 204 9.72 -0.40 -2.01
CA ALA A 204 10.89 -0.21 -2.85
C ALA A 204 12.10 -1.09 -2.50
N ALA A 205 12.30 -1.44 -1.23
CA ALA A 205 13.39 -2.34 -0.80
C ALA A 205 13.31 -3.75 -1.42
N TRP A 206 12.15 -4.11 -1.98
CA TRP A 206 11.90 -5.41 -2.62
C TRP A 206 11.72 -5.31 -4.15
N ILE A 207 11.97 -4.14 -4.73
CA ILE A 207 12.01 -3.95 -6.19
C ILE A 207 13.46 -4.09 -6.65
N THR A 208 13.68 -4.71 -7.80
CA THR A 208 15.03 -4.92 -8.34
C THR A 208 15.63 -3.63 -8.93
N ASP A 209 16.97 -3.54 -8.93
CA ASP A 209 17.73 -2.45 -9.54
C ASP A 209 17.40 -2.26 -11.03
N GLU A 210 17.15 -3.37 -11.74
CA GLU A 210 16.73 -3.33 -13.14
C GLU A 210 15.37 -2.64 -13.32
N THR A 211 14.40 -2.96 -12.45
CA THR A 211 13.08 -2.33 -12.47
C THR A 211 13.18 -0.87 -12.09
N TRP A 212 13.97 -0.51 -11.08
CA TRP A 212 14.23 0.88 -10.72
C TRP A 212 14.82 1.66 -11.90
N THR A 213 15.88 1.13 -12.52
CA THR A 213 16.53 1.72 -13.70
C THR A 213 15.54 1.94 -14.84
N ALA A 214 14.62 1.00 -15.06
CA ALA A 214 13.58 1.11 -16.07
C ALA A 214 12.47 2.11 -15.71
N ALA A 215 12.20 2.32 -14.42
CA ALA A 215 11.13 3.20 -13.93
C ALA A 215 11.56 4.67 -13.85
N ARG A 216 12.83 4.97 -13.54
CA ARG A 216 13.36 6.34 -13.41
C ARG A 216 12.95 7.31 -14.54
N PRO A 217 12.95 6.92 -15.83
CA PRO A 217 12.61 7.86 -16.90
C PRO A 217 11.10 8.14 -17.05
N ILE A 218 10.22 7.43 -16.34
CA ILE A 218 8.76 7.52 -16.53
C ILE A 218 8.22 8.93 -16.29
N THR A 219 8.81 9.70 -15.38
CA THR A 219 8.40 11.08 -15.07
C THR A 219 9.12 12.14 -15.89
N SER A 220 10.12 11.77 -16.69
CA SER A 220 11.01 12.72 -17.36
C SER A 220 10.28 13.62 -18.37
N ALA A 221 9.39 13.04 -19.18
CA ALA A 221 8.67 13.77 -20.23
C ALA A 221 7.59 14.71 -19.68
N THR A 222 7.01 14.35 -18.53
CA THR A 222 5.92 15.09 -17.86
C THR A 222 6.45 16.09 -16.84
N ARG A 223 7.74 16.00 -16.46
CA ARG A 223 8.30 16.63 -15.25
C ARG A 223 7.47 16.25 -14.01
N GLY A 224 7.04 14.98 -13.97
CA GLY A 224 6.23 14.43 -12.89
C GLY A 224 7.03 14.19 -11.61
N ARG A 225 6.31 13.92 -10.52
CA ARG A 225 6.89 13.63 -9.21
C ARG A 225 7.12 12.13 -9.02
N THR A 226 8.26 11.75 -8.45
CA THR A 226 8.60 10.38 -8.06
C THR A 226 8.65 10.25 -6.56
N ILE A 227 7.93 9.27 -6.01
CA ILE A 227 7.97 8.92 -4.59
C ILE A 227 8.45 7.48 -4.46
N VAL A 228 9.52 7.29 -3.70
CA VAL A 228 10.07 5.98 -3.36
C VAL A 228 9.83 5.74 -1.89
N GLN A 229 9.01 4.75 -1.53
CA GLN A 229 8.69 4.46 -0.14
C GLN A 229 8.84 2.97 0.19
N SER A 230 9.36 2.69 1.38
CA SER A 230 9.52 1.30 1.85
C SER A 230 9.82 1.24 3.34
N THR A 231 9.50 0.11 3.96
CA THR A 231 10.29 -0.33 5.12
C THR A 231 11.69 -0.78 4.64
N PRO A 232 12.73 -0.65 5.47
CA PRO A 232 14.07 -1.11 5.12
C PRO A 232 14.09 -2.62 4.87
N GLY A 233 14.98 -3.04 3.98
CA GLY A 233 15.32 -4.44 3.73
C GLY A 233 16.67 -4.78 4.35
N VAL A 234 17.35 -5.73 3.72
CA VAL A 234 18.80 -5.90 3.89
C VAL A 234 19.53 -4.64 3.39
N PRO A 235 20.67 -4.25 3.99
CA PRO A 235 21.41 -3.03 3.64
C PRO A 235 22.21 -3.18 2.32
N VAL A 236 21.53 -3.51 1.24
CA VAL A 236 22.11 -3.71 -0.11
C VAL A 236 21.16 -3.23 -1.19
N GLY A 237 21.72 -2.93 -2.37
CA GLY A 237 20.96 -2.56 -3.57
C GLY A 237 20.49 -1.11 -3.59
N TRP A 238 19.90 -0.72 -4.72
CA TRP A 238 19.60 0.68 -5.04
C TRP A 238 18.77 1.44 -3.99
N PHE A 239 17.83 0.79 -3.30
CA PHE A 239 16.98 1.49 -2.32
C PHE A 239 17.79 1.88 -1.07
N TRP A 240 18.66 0.97 -0.59
CA TRP A 240 19.59 1.30 0.48
C TRP A 240 20.54 2.43 0.04
N GLU A 241 21.06 2.38 -1.19
CA GLU A 241 21.95 3.42 -1.73
C GLU A 241 21.25 4.77 -1.76
N LEU A 242 20.01 4.82 -2.28
CA LEU A 242 19.17 6.01 -2.32
C LEU A 242 18.95 6.61 -0.92
N THR A 243 18.73 5.78 0.10
CA THR A 243 18.52 6.28 1.48
C THR A 243 19.80 6.76 2.17
N ARG A 244 20.98 6.38 1.65
CA ARG A 244 22.28 6.85 2.17
C ARG A 244 22.76 8.11 1.50
N ASP A 245 22.50 8.23 0.21
CA ASP A 245 22.90 9.36 -0.63
C ASP A 245 21.68 9.85 -1.41
N VAL A 246 20.77 10.50 -0.68
CA VAL A 246 19.56 11.11 -1.26
C VAL A 246 20.02 12.23 -2.22
N PRO A 247 19.65 12.19 -3.51
CA PRO A 247 20.11 13.16 -4.49
C PRO A 247 19.75 14.59 -4.10
N GLU A 248 20.57 15.55 -4.53
CA GLU A 248 20.25 16.97 -4.36
C GLU A 248 18.89 17.30 -4.98
N GLY A 249 18.07 18.05 -4.25
CA GLY A 249 16.70 18.41 -4.65
C GLY A 249 15.65 17.34 -4.40
N TRP A 250 16.02 16.14 -3.93
CA TRP A 250 15.05 15.19 -3.38
C TRP A 250 14.72 15.54 -1.94
N HIS A 251 13.46 15.31 -1.57
CA HIS A 251 13.00 15.39 -0.19
C HIS A 251 13.20 14.06 0.52
N GLU A 252 13.77 14.10 1.72
CA GLU A 252 13.98 12.92 2.57
C GLU A 252 12.97 12.92 3.71
N MET A 253 12.18 11.84 3.78
CA MET A 253 11.20 11.61 4.83
C MET A 253 11.55 10.36 5.62
N ARG A 254 11.39 10.44 6.95
CA ARG A 254 11.56 9.31 7.87
C ARG A 254 10.49 9.31 8.94
N VAL A 255 9.78 8.19 9.08
CA VAL A 255 8.71 8.03 10.07
C VAL A 255 8.72 6.62 10.63
N THR A 256 8.83 6.47 11.94
CA THR A 256 8.71 5.18 12.64
C THR A 256 7.25 4.84 12.89
N SER A 257 6.97 3.57 13.19
CA SER A 257 5.63 3.16 13.62
C SER A 257 5.21 3.80 14.95
N GLU A 258 6.16 4.15 15.82
CA GLU A 258 5.88 4.82 17.11
C GLU A 258 5.39 6.26 16.92
N GLN A 259 5.80 6.93 15.83
CA GLN A 259 5.34 8.27 15.49
C GLN A 259 3.94 8.29 14.87
N ALA A 260 3.40 7.14 14.46
CA ALA A 260 2.08 7.05 13.86
C ALA A 260 1.00 6.89 14.94
N PRO A 261 0.08 7.87 15.11
CA PRO A 261 -0.96 7.83 16.15
C PRO A 261 -1.95 6.67 15.98
N THR A 262 -1.99 6.05 14.80
CA THR A 262 -2.83 4.89 14.49
C THR A 262 -2.26 3.56 15.01
N VAL A 263 -1.03 3.54 15.52
CA VAL A 263 -0.36 2.34 15.98
C VAL A 263 -0.41 2.28 17.51
N ASP A 264 -0.98 1.19 18.03
CA ASP A 264 -1.10 0.96 19.48
C ASP A 264 0.29 0.84 20.14
N PRO A 265 0.65 1.71 21.10
CA PRO A 265 1.92 1.62 21.82
C PRO A 265 2.12 0.29 22.56
N GLU A 266 1.05 -0.33 23.08
CA GLU A 266 1.17 -1.62 23.75
C GLU A 266 1.47 -2.75 22.76
N PHE A 267 0.90 -2.68 21.55
CA PHE A 267 1.26 -3.60 20.48
C PHE A 267 2.75 -3.48 20.13
N LEU A 268 3.27 -2.26 20.01
CA LEU A 268 4.69 -2.03 19.75
C LEU A 268 5.58 -2.56 20.88
N ALA A 269 5.18 -2.36 22.15
CA ALA A 269 5.89 -2.91 23.29
C ALA A 269 5.94 -4.45 23.27
N ARG A 270 4.81 -5.11 22.94
CA ARG A 270 4.75 -6.57 22.81
C ARG A 270 5.62 -7.09 21.67
N GLU A 271 5.62 -6.42 20.51
CA GLU A 271 6.48 -6.81 19.39
C GLU A 271 7.95 -6.58 19.69
N LYS A 272 8.31 -5.47 20.35
CA LYS A 272 9.69 -5.17 20.78
C LYS A 272 10.24 -6.22 21.75
N ALA A 273 9.40 -6.74 22.64
CA ALA A 273 9.77 -7.82 23.57
C ALA A 273 9.87 -9.20 22.92
N ARG A 274 9.20 -9.43 21.78
CA ARG A 274 9.05 -10.76 21.15
C ARG A 274 9.98 -10.99 19.97
N LEU A 275 10.24 -9.95 19.17
CA LEU A 275 11.01 -10.05 17.94
C LEU A 275 12.52 -10.00 18.22
N ASP A 276 13.30 -10.52 17.27
CA ASP A 276 14.72 -10.19 17.22
C ASP A 276 14.88 -8.66 17.11
N PRO A 277 15.80 -8.03 17.87
CA PRO A 277 15.98 -6.58 17.83
C PRO A 277 16.20 -6.01 16.42
N HIS A 278 16.94 -6.71 15.55
CA HIS A 278 17.18 -6.26 14.17
C HIS A 278 15.89 -6.27 13.36
N LEU A 279 15.04 -7.28 13.57
CA LEU A 279 13.75 -7.37 12.90
C LEU A 279 12.79 -6.27 13.38
N TYR A 280 12.78 -5.96 14.68
CA TYR A 280 11.99 -4.84 15.20
C TYR A 280 12.45 -3.50 14.60
N LEU A 281 13.76 -3.27 14.58
CA LEU A 281 14.36 -2.08 13.99
C LEU A 281 13.98 -1.92 12.51
N GLN A 282 14.02 -3.02 11.77
CA GLN A 282 13.66 -3.05 10.36
C GLN A 282 12.16 -2.76 10.16
N GLU A 283 11.28 -3.44 10.89
CA GLU A 283 9.84 -3.40 10.61
C GLU A 283 9.15 -2.16 11.21
N TYR A 284 9.62 -1.65 12.34
CA TYR A 284 8.95 -0.59 13.10
C TYR A 284 9.76 0.71 13.20
N ALA A 285 11.09 0.61 13.37
CA ALA A 285 11.93 1.80 13.52
C ALA A 285 12.44 2.38 12.19
N GLY A 286 12.24 1.67 11.07
CA GLY A 286 12.71 2.14 9.77
C GLY A 286 14.24 2.15 9.64
N VAL A 287 14.94 1.24 10.33
CA VAL A 287 16.40 1.13 10.31
C VAL A 287 16.87 -0.09 9.51
N PHE A 288 17.88 0.09 8.65
CA PHE A 288 18.56 -1.02 7.99
C PHE A 288 19.44 -1.76 9.01
N ALA A 289 19.07 -2.99 9.35
CA ALA A 289 19.80 -3.80 10.32
C ALA A 289 20.58 -4.93 9.62
N SER A 290 21.84 -5.15 10.01
CA SER A 290 22.70 -6.23 9.49
C SER A 290 22.49 -7.52 10.29
N VAL A 291 22.39 -8.66 9.59
CA VAL A 291 22.35 -9.99 10.24
C VAL A 291 23.78 -10.49 10.45
N GLY A 292 24.18 -10.78 11.69
CA GLY A 292 25.39 -11.55 12.01
C GLY A 292 26.62 -10.75 12.46
N SER A 293 26.56 -9.43 12.45
CA SER A 293 27.40 -8.64 13.36
C SER A 293 26.74 -8.72 14.74
N SER A 294 27.51 -8.99 15.81
CA SER A 294 27.16 -8.47 17.15
C SER A 294 26.60 -7.07 16.94
N ALA A 295 25.49 -6.70 17.56
CA ALA A 295 24.92 -5.35 17.49
C ALA A 295 25.91 -4.32 18.05
N ARG A 296 27.05 -4.14 17.40
CA ARG A 296 27.74 -2.89 17.28
C ARG A 296 26.82 -2.14 16.34
N TRP A 297 25.98 -1.30 16.95
CA TRP A 297 26.03 0.13 16.63
C TRP A 297 27.09 0.37 15.55
N PHE A 298 26.68 0.56 14.30
CA PHE A 298 27.64 1.01 13.31
C PHE A 298 28.26 2.28 13.90
N PRO A 299 29.59 2.34 14.05
CA PRO A 299 30.24 3.39 14.81
C PRO A 299 29.90 4.72 14.17
N GLU A 300 29.13 5.54 14.89
CA GLU A 300 29.17 6.99 15.07
C GLU A 300 29.75 7.91 13.98
N ASP A 301 29.77 7.51 12.70
CA ASP A 301 30.38 8.31 11.65
C ASP A 301 29.39 8.60 10.51
N GLU A 302 29.13 9.90 10.38
CA GLU A 302 28.42 10.63 9.33
C GLU A 302 26.91 10.40 9.17
N TYR A 303 26.42 9.15 9.22
CA TYR A 303 25.00 8.83 9.02
C TYR A 303 24.14 9.30 10.21
N ASP A 304 24.52 8.90 11.43
CA ASP A 304 23.80 9.31 12.64
C ASP A 304 24.08 10.77 13.02
N ALA A 305 25.21 11.36 12.64
CA ALA A 305 25.48 12.77 12.87
C ALA A 305 24.56 13.69 12.05
N LYS A 306 24.17 13.30 10.83
CA LYS A 306 23.15 14.01 10.04
C LYS A 306 21.72 13.74 10.56
N VAL A 307 21.44 12.51 10.99
CA VAL A 307 20.12 12.09 11.51
C VAL A 307 19.82 12.67 12.90
N ASN A 308 20.73 12.53 13.86
CA ASN A 308 20.58 13.02 15.25
C ASN A 308 20.56 14.55 15.33
N LYS A 309 21.28 15.25 14.45
CA LYS A 309 21.31 16.73 14.41
C LYS A 309 19.99 17.35 13.94
N LYS A 310 19.17 16.63 13.18
CA LYS A 310 17.88 17.12 12.64
C LYS A 310 16.66 16.58 13.40
N PHE A 311 16.74 15.41 14.03
CA PHE A 311 15.58 14.72 14.62
C PHE A 311 15.71 14.32 16.11
N GLY A 312 16.82 14.69 16.77
CA GLY A 312 17.06 14.39 18.19
C GLY A 312 17.59 12.98 18.43
N ALA A 313 18.42 12.82 19.45
CA ALA A 313 19.01 11.54 19.80
C ALA A 313 17.95 10.57 20.37
N TRP A 314 17.83 9.39 19.77
CA TRP A 314 17.02 8.29 20.32
C TRP A 314 17.91 7.33 21.11
N GLY A 315 17.58 7.10 22.38
CA GLY A 315 18.20 6.05 23.21
C GLY A 315 19.15 6.50 24.34
N ALA A 316 19.15 7.77 24.72
CA ALA A 316 19.73 8.16 26.02
C ALA A 316 18.65 7.99 27.11
N GLU A 317 18.59 6.81 27.72
CA GLU A 317 17.99 6.71 29.05
C GLU A 317 18.87 7.53 30.00
N GLU A 318 18.29 8.60 30.56
CA GLU A 318 18.84 9.28 31.74
C GLU A 318 18.76 8.31 32.93
N GLY A 319 19.92 8.01 33.52
CA GLY A 319 20.10 7.73 34.96
C GLY A 319 19.39 6.53 35.56
#